data_AF-A0A8X6IHC9-F1
#
_entry.id   AF-A0A8X6IHC9-F1
#
_cell.length_a   1.000
_cell.length_b   1.000
_cell.length_c   1.000
_cell.angle_alpha   90.00
_cell.angle_beta   90.00
_cell.angle_gamma   90.00
#
_symmetry.space_group_name_H-M   'P 1'
#
loop_
_entity.id
_entity.type
_entity.pdbx_description
1 polymer ?
#
loop_
_entity_poly.entity_id
_entity_poly.type
_entity_poly.pdbx_seq_one_letter_code
_entity_poly.pdbx_strand_id
1 'polypeptide(L)'
;MNFFREWGIKHVTLPHFSRANGEIERAVQTVKNSFTKAAEKGKDLCVILLDYRIQPAKNMPSAAELLMGRKLRTFLPSHPGQLKPTFDVETAREALRKRQIIQNKYANKHATVLPMLHQNGKVWFKHKMKETWKQRTIIQVGPQPRSYIIKGEDGGVVRRSRFHIRQDYAERDNPR
;
A
#
# COMPACT_ATOMS: atom_id res chain seq x y z
N MET A 1 8.52 -19.66 -9.62
CA MET A 1 7.52 -19.53 -8.53
C MET A 1 8.00 -20.10 -7.18
N ASN A 2 9.20 -20.69 -7.10
CA ASN A 2 9.64 -21.38 -5.87
C ASN A 2 10.21 -20.46 -4.78
N PHE A 3 10.84 -19.32 -5.13
CA PHE A 3 11.42 -18.38 -4.16
C PHE A 3 10.44 -17.97 -3.04
N PHE A 4 9.23 -17.52 -3.38
CA PHE A 4 8.26 -17.08 -2.38
C PHE A 4 7.81 -18.21 -1.45
N ARG A 5 7.75 -19.45 -1.96
CA ARG A 5 7.37 -20.63 -1.17
C ARG A 5 8.51 -21.04 -0.24
N GLU A 6 9.73 -21.09 -0.76
CA GLU A 6 10.94 -21.44 0.00
C GLU A 6 11.19 -20.47 1.16
N TRP A 7 10.98 -19.18 0.93
CA TRP A 7 11.20 -18.13 1.93
C TRP A 7 9.96 -17.83 2.81
N GLY A 8 8.85 -18.57 2.62
CA GLY A 8 7.62 -18.36 3.39
C GLY A 8 6.95 -16.99 3.15
N ILE A 9 7.22 -16.35 2.02
CA ILE A 9 6.73 -15.01 1.71
C ILE A 9 5.36 -15.11 1.04
N LYS A 10 4.34 -14.52 1.68
CA LYS A 10 3.01 -14.38 1.08
C LYS A 10 3.00 -13.24 0.06
N HIS A 11 3.11 -13.58 -1.23
CA HIS A 11 3.04 -12.60 -2.31
C HIS A 11 1.59 -12.15 -2.56
N VAL A 12 1.28 -10.89 -2.24
CA VAL A 12 -0.06 -10.28 -2.41
C VAL A 12 0.00 -9.20 -3.49
N THR A 13 -0.80 -9.35 -4.55
CA THR A 13 -0.86 -8.38 -5.66
C THR A 13 -2.31 -8.07 -6.08
N LEU A 14 -2.59 -6.80 -6.35
CA LEU A 14 -3.83 -6.39 -7.00
C LEU A 14 -3.52 -5.87 -8.41
N PRO A 15 -3.85 -6.64 -9.46
CA PRO A 15 -3.58 -6.24 -10.84
C PRO A 15 -4.23 -4.88 -11.18
N HIS A 16 -3.50 -4.05 -11.92
CA HIS A 16 -3.95 -2.74 -12.42
C HIS A 16 -4.47 -1.78 -11.34
N PHE A 17 -3.98 -1.89 -10.10
CA PHE A 17 -4.39 -1.04 -8.99
C PHE A 17 -3.16 -0.43 -8.28
N SER A 18 -2.44 0.46 -8.96
CA SER A 18 -1.22 1.11 -8.45
C SER A 18 -1.42 1.86 -7.14
N ARG A 19 -2.63 2.40 -6.88
CA ARG A 19 -2.95 3.09 -5.62
C ARG A 19 -2.74 2.24 -4.36
N ALA A 20 -2.77 0.91 -4.44
CA ALA A 20 -2.40 0.07 -3.29
C ALA A 20 -0.92 0.17 -2.91
N ASN A 21 -0.06 0.61 -3.84
CA ASN A 21 1.37 0.76 -3.66
C ASN A 21 1.80 2.22 -3.41
N GLY A 22 0.86 3.12 -3.07
CA GLY A 22 1.16 4.55 -2.94
C GLY A 22 2.26 4.87 -1.91
N GLU A 23 2.37 4.09 -0.85
CA GLU A 23 3.43 4.26 0.16
C GLU A 23 4.83 4.00 -0.42
N ILE A 24 5.01 2.88 -1.13
CA ILE A 24 6.29 2.55 -1.75
C ILE A 24 6.61 3.50 -2.91
N GLU A 25 5.61 3.92 -3.69
CA GLU A 25 5.78 4.91 -4.76
C GLU A 25 6.32 6.24 -4.20
N ARG A 26 5.77 6.69 -3.05
CA ARG A 26 6.23 7.92 -2.39
C ARG A 26 7.65 7.77 -1.83
N ALA A 27 7.98 6.61 -1.26
CA ALA A 27 9.32 6.32 -0.78
C ALA A 27 10.33 6.33 -1.94
N VAL A 28 10.02 5.66 -3.06
CA VAL A 28 10.86 5.63 -4.28
C VAL A 28 11.09 7.04 -4.81
N GLN A 29 10.04 7.87 -4.90
CA GLN A 29 10.19 9.26 -5.32
C GLN A 29 11.17 10.03 -4.43
N THR A 30 11.09 9.82 -3.11
CA THR A 30 11.95 10.51 -2.14
C THR A 30 13.40 10.10 -2.32
N VAL A 31 13.67 8.79 -2.44
CA VAL A 31 15.03 8.27 -2.66
C VAL A 31 15.60 8.76 -3.99
N LYS A 32 14.82 8.72 -5.08
CA LYS A 32 15.24 9.22 -6.39
C LYS A 32 15.63 10.69 -6.34
N ASN A 33 14.79 11.53 -5.73
CA ASN A 33 15.09 12.96 -5.57
C ASN A 33 16.37 13.19 -4.77
N SER A 34 16.60 12.40 -3.72
CA SER A 34 17.83 12.47 -2.93
C SER A 34 19.06 12.04 -3.74
N PHE A 35 18.93 11.03 -4.59
CA PHE A 35 20.01 10.56 -5.47
C PHE A 35 20.35 11.58 -6.55
N THR A 36 19.37 12.22 -7.18
CA THR A 36 19.62 13.30 -8.15
C THR A 36 20.46 14.42 -7.53
N LYS A 37 20.06 14.90 -6.34
CA LYS A 37 20.79 15.93 -5.59
C LYS A 37 22.18 15.48 -5.14
N ALA A 38 22.36 14.19 -4.88
CA ALA A 38 23.63 13.62 -4.48
C ALA A 38 24.60 13.54 -5.65
N ALA A 39 24.12 13.13 -6.83
CA ALA A 39 24.89 13.09 -8.06
C ALA A 39 25.42 14.48 -8.45
N GLU A 40 24.57 15.51 -8.35
CA GLU A 40 24.98 16.92 -8.58
C GLU A 40 26.10 17.39 -7.64
N LYS A 41 26.19 16.80 -6.44
CA LYS A 41 27.15 17.19 -5.39
C LYS A 41 28.28 16.17 -5.18
N GLY A 42 28.37 15.13 -6.02
CA GLY A 42 29.38 14.06 -5.89
C GLY A 42 29.31 13.27 -4.58
N LYS A 43 28.12 13.12 -3.98
CA LYS A 43 27.96 12.38 -2.70
C LYS A 43 27.75 10.88 -2.91
N ASP A 44 28.28 10.08 -1.98
CA ASP A 44 28.11 8.63 -1.93
C ASP A 44 26.64 8.22 -1.67
N LEU A 45 26.12 7.28 -2.46
CA LEU A 45 24.74 6.78 -2.36
C LEU A 45 24.43 6.07 -1.03
N CYS A 46 25.41 5.38 -0.44
CA CYS A 46 25.27 4.72 0.85
C CYS A 46 25.02 5.74 1.97
N VAL A 47 25.68 6.91 1.90
CA VAL A 47 25.46 8.01 2.84
C VAL A 47 24.05 8.56 2.72
N ILE A 48 23.55 8.72 1.48
CA ILE A 48 22.18 9.20 1.25
C ILE A 48 21.13 8.21 1.76
N LEU A 49 21.37 6.91 1.57
CA LEU A 49 20.48 5.88 2.12
C LEU A 49 20.51 5.84 3.64
N LEU A 50 21.68 6.08 4.25
CA LEU A 50 21.79 6.23 5.69
C LEU A 50 20.97 7.44 6.16
N ASP A 51 21.17 8.61 5.54
CA ASP A 51 20.44 9.85 5.84
C ASP A 51 18.92 9.65 5.75
N TYR A 52 18.45 8.97 4.69
CA TYR A 52 17.03 8.65 4.53
C TYR A 52 16.47 7.79 5.68
N ARG A 53 17.24 6.81 6.17
CA ARG A 53 16.82 5.89 7.23
C ARG A 53 16.81 6.55 8.62
N ILE A 54 17.74 7.47 8.86
CA ILE A 54 17.87 8.19 10.15
C ILE A 54 17.02 9.45 10.23
N GLN A 55 16.43 9.90 9.12
CA GLN A 55 15.61 11.10 9.11
C GLN A 55 14.32 10.84 9.92
N PRO A 56 14.11 11.56 11.05
CA PRO A 56 12.88 11.42 11.83
C PRO A 56 11.69 12.03 11.09
N ALA A 57 10.50 11.47 11.32
CA ALA A 57 9.27 12.12 10.90
C ALA A 57 8.82 13.15 11.95
N LYS A 58 7.96 14.09 11.56
CA LYS A 58 7.39 15.07 12.51
C LYS A 58 6.73 14.31 13.69
N ASN A 59 7.27 14.55 14.89
CA ASN A 59 6.88 13.93 16.16
C ASN A 59 6.94 12.39 16.16
N MET A 60 7.83 11.78 15.36
CA MET A 60 8.02 10.33 15.32
C MET A 60 9.52 9.99 15.17
N PRO A 61 9.96 8.85 15.71
CA PRO A 61 11.31 8.36 15.48
C PRO A 61 11.55 8.06 14.00
N SER A 62 12.83 8.00 13.63
CA SER A 62 13.25 7.59 12.30
C SER A 62 12.92 6.14 11.99
N ALA A 63 12.93 5.77 10.71
CA ALA A 63 12.71 4.39 10.29
C ALA A 63 13.76 3.43 10.90
N ALA A 64 15.01 3.88 11.00
CA ALA A 64 16.08 3.13 11.64
C ALA A 64 15.81 2.89 13.14
N GLU A 65 15.34 3.90 13.87
CA GLU A 65 15.01 3.78 15.29
C GLU A 65 13.82 2.84 15.51
N LEU A 66 12.77 2.93 14.69
CA LEU A 66 11.61 2.03 14.76
C LEU A 66 11.97 0.57 14.43
N LEU A 67 12.98 0.36 13.58
CA LEU A 67 13.43 -0.97 13.18
C LEU A 67 14.42 -1.58 14.18
N MET A 68 15.36 -0.78 14.69
CA MET A 68 16.51 -1.26 15.47
C MET A 68 16.51 -0.87 16.94
N GLY A 69 15.55 -0.05 17.39
CA GLY A 69 15.45 0.40 18.78
C GLY A 69 16.61 1.29 19.25
N ARG A 70 17.39 1.85 18.32
CA ARG A 70 18.59 2.66 18.61
C ARG A 70 18.84 3.67 17.50
N LYS A 71 19.64 4.69 17.78
CA LYS A 71 20.21 5.55 16.73
C LYS A 71 21.37 4.85 16.03
N LEU A 72 21.50 5.11 14.74
CA LEU A 72 22.68 4.71 13.98
C LEU A 72 23.80 5.73 14.17
N ARG A 73 25.04 5.28 14.02
CA ARG A 73 26.20 6.17 13.99
C ARG A 73 26.17 6.96 12.68
N THR A 74 26.35 8.27 12.77
CA THR A 74 26.35 9.20 11.64
C THR A 74 27.65 10.01 11.65
N PHE A 75 27.82 10.89 10.66
CA PHE A 75 28.92 11.85 10.64
C PHE A 75 28.78 12.94 11.70
N LEU A 76 27.60 13.10 12.29
CA LEU A 76 27.38 14.03 13.38
C LEU A 76 27.76 13.36 14.72
N PRO A 77 28.46 14.09 15.61
CA PRO A 77 28.74 13.60 16.96
C PRO A 77 27.44 13.17 17.65
N SER A 78 27.46 11.98 18.22
CA SER A 78 26.31 11.38 18.89
C SER A 78 26.76 10.79 20.23
N HIS A 79 25.93 10.90 21.25
CA HIS A 79 26.25 10.35 22.56
C HIS A 79 26.27 8.81 22.49
N PRO A 80 27.31 8.10 23.00
CA PRO A 80 27.42 6.65 22.91
C PRO A 80 26.22 5.88 23.47
N GLY A 81 25.57 6.43 24.50
CA GLY A 81 24.34 5.85 25.06
C GLY A 81 23.18 5.77 24.06
N GLN A 82 23.10 6.66 23.08
CA GLN A 82 22.04 6.67 22.06
C GLN A 82 22.22 5.58 20.99
N LEU A 83 23.42 5.00 20.91
CA LEU A 83 23.73 3.90 19.99
C LEU A 83 23.32 2.54 20.55
N LYS A 84 22.88 2.49 21.82
CA LYS A 84 22.36 1.28 22.46
C LYS A 84 20.86 1.11 22.18
N PRO A 85 20.33 -0.14 22.16
CA PRO A 85 18.93 -0.42 21.91
C PRO A 85 18.05 -0.13 23.14
N THR A 86 18.00 1.12 23.58
CA THR A 86 17.24 1.56 24.76
C THR A 86 15.92 2.23 24.39
N PHE A 87 15.60 2.33 23.10
CA PHE A 87 14.38 2.99 22.63
C PHE A 87 13.18 2.06 22.82
N ASP A 88 12.10 2.60 23.40
CA ASP A 88 10.83 1.89 23.51
C ASP A 88 10.10 1.84 22.16
N VAL A 89 10.42 0.80 21.40
CA VAL A 89 9.87 0.55 20.06
C VAL A 89 8.37 0.28 20.12
N GLU A 90 7.87 -0.37 21.16
CA GLU A 90 6.45 -0.76 21.22
C GLU A 90 5.56 0.45 21.45
N THR A 91 5.90 1.33 22.38
CA THR A 91 5.15 2.59 22.57
C THR A 91 5.18 3.43 21.29
N ALA A 92 6.31 3.47 20.58
CA ALA A 92 6.41 4.19 19.31
C ALA A 92 5.55 3.55 18.20
N ARG A 93 5.47 2.22 18.14
CA ARG A 93 4.60 1.48 17.21
C ARG A 93 3.12 1.76 17.50
N GLU A 94 2.73 1.82 18.77
CA GLU A 94 1.37 2.18 19.15
C GLU A 94 1.01 3.61 18.75
N ALA A 95 1.91 4.57 19.01
CA ALA A 95 1.74 5.95 18.57
C ALA A 95 1.60 6.04 17.04
N LEU A 96 2.41 5.27 16.29
CA LEU A 96 2.32 5.19 14.84
C LEU A 96 0.96 4.64 14.39
N ARG A 97 0.47 3.57 15.00
CA ARG A 97 -0.85 2.99 14.71
C ARG A 97 -1.97 4.00 14.97
N LYS A 98 -1.95 4.69 16.12
CA LYS A 98 -2.93 5.75 16.45
C LYS A 98 -2.94 6.86 15.40
N ARG A 99 -1.75 7.32 14.99
CA ARG A 99 -1.61 8.32 13.92
C ARG A 99 -2.18 7.81 12.59
N GLN A 100 -1.88 6.57 12.19
CA GLN A 100 -2.39 5.98 10.95
C GLN A 100 -3.92 5.87 10.96
N ILE A 101 -4.52 5.49 12.09
CA ILE A 101 -5.99 5.44 12.25
C ILE A 101 -6.60 6.83 12.05
N ILE A 102 -6.03 7.87 12.67
CA ILE A 102 -6.51 9.25 12.53
C ILE A 102 -6.36 9.72 11.08
N GLN A 103 -5.20 9.50 10.46
CA GLN A 103 -4.98 9.84 9.06
C GLN A 103 -5.96 9.14 8.12
N ASN A 104 -6.22 7.85 8.36
CA ASN A 104 -7.19 7.06 7.60
C ASN A 104 -8.61 7.63 7.76
N LYS A 105 -9.03 7.99 8.98
CA LYS A 105 -10.32 8.63 9.25
C LYS A 105 -10.51 9.91 8.44
N TYR A 106 -9.52 10.80 8.42
CA TYR A 106 -9.60 12.04 7.65
C TYR A 106 -9.54 11.78 6.14
N ALA A 107 -8.67 10.88 5.68
CA ALA A 107 -8.57 10.51 4.26
C ALA A 107 -9.88 9.89 3.73
N ASN A 108 -10.59 9.14 4.57
CA ASN A 108 -11.86 8.49 4.23
C ASN A 108 -13.11 9.30 4.60
N LYS A 109 -12.98 10.55 5.07
CA LYS A 109 -14.12 11.38 5.51
C LYS A 109 -15.20 11.54 4.44
N HIS A 110 -14.80 11.58 3.16
CA HIS A 110 -15.70 11.71 2.02
C HIS A 110 -15.84 10.40 1.22
N ALA A 111 -15.29 9.29 1.72
CA ALA A 111 -15.35 8.01 1.05
C ALA A 111 -16.70 7.34 1.31
N THR A 112 -17.37 6.92 0.24
CA THR A 112 -18.59 6.12 0.34
C THR A 112 -18.26 4.63 0.42
N VAL A 113 -18.90 3.94 1.37
CA VAL A 113 -18.80 2.49 1.47
C VAL A 113 -19.67 1.90 0.35
N LEU A 114 -19.03 1.20 -0.58
CA LEU A 114 -19.73 0.50 -1.64
C LEU A 114 -20.32 -0.81 -1.11
N PRO A 115 -21.57 -1.16 -1.48
CA PRO A 115 -22.16 -2.42 -1.06
C PRO A 115 -21.34 -3.60 -1.56
N MET A 116 -21.38 -4.68 -0.79
CA MET A 116 -20.82 -5.96 -1.20
C MET A 116 -21.56 -6.44 -2.43
N LEU A 117 -20.80 -7.05 -3.35
CA LEU A 117 -21.37 -7.63 -4.55
C LEU A 117 -21.50 -9.14 -4.33
N HIS A 118 -22.68 -9.68 -4.62
CA HIS A 118 -22.99 -11.08 -4.37
C HIS A 118 -22.53 -11.97 -5.54
N GLN A 119 -22.33 -13.25 -5.25
CA GLN A 119 -22.06 -14.26 -6.28
C GLN A 119 -23.20 -14.27 -7.30
N ASN A 120 -22.85 -14.55 -8.56
CA ASN A 120 -23.75 -14.57 -9.71
C ASN A 120 -24.38 -13.21 -10.08
N GLY A 121 -24.08 -12.12 -9.35
CA GLY A 121 -24.53 -10.79 -9.71
C GLY A 121 -23.92 -10.30 -11.03
N LYS A 122 -24.76 -9.70 -11.88
CA LYS A 122 -24.32 -9.00 -13.09
C LYS A 122 -23.66 -7.69 -12.71
N VAL A 123 -22.52 -7.41 -13.33
CA VAL A 123 -21.73 -6.21 -13.06
C VAL A 123 -21.11 -5.65 -14.31
N TRP A 124 -20.88 -4.35 -14.30
CA TRP A 124 -20.08 -3.67 -15.29
C TRP A 124 -18.61 -3.70 -14.85
N PHE A 125 -17.74 -4.14 -15.75
CA PHE A 125 -16.32 -4.31 -15.51
C PHE A 125 -15.48 -3.58 -16.57
N LYS A 126 -14.36 -2.98 -16.15
CA LYS A 126 -13.31 -2.48 -17.06
C LYS A 126 -11.96 -3.10 -16.73
N HIS A 127 -11.24 -3.61 -17.73
CA HIS A 127 -9.97 -4.29 -17.49
C HIS A 127 -8.83 -3.30 -17.22
N LYS A 128 -8.75 -2.19 -17.95
CA LYS A 128 -7.89 -1.04 -17.64
C LYS A 128 -8.72 0.23 -17.45
N MET A 129 -8.12 1.27 -16.86
CA MET A 129 -8.83 2.53 -16.60
C MET A 129 -9.38 3.22 -17.85
N LYS A 130 -8.69 3.06 -18.99
CA LYS A 130 -9.00 3.68 -20.29
C LYS A 130 -9.88 2.82 -21.21
N GLU A 131 -10.28 1.64 -20.77
CA GLU A 131 -11.11 0.73 -21.57
C GLU A 131 -12.60 0.93 -21.30
N THR A 132 -13.43 0.44 -22.22
CA THR A 132 -14.88 0.46 -22.11
C THR A 132 -15.38 -0.50 -21.04
N TRP A 133 -16.54 -0.19 -20.47
CA TRP A 133 -17.24 -1.07 -19.54
C TRP A 133 -17.86 -2.24 -20.30
N LYS A 134 -17.69 -3.46 -19.79
CA LYS A 134 -18.27 -4.69 -20.33
C LYS A 134 -19.06 -5.39 -19.24
N GLN A 135 -20.19 -5.97 -19.58
CA GLN A 135 -21.00 -6.73 -18.63
C GLN A 135 -20.35 -8.09 -18.35
N ARG A 136 -20.30 -8.46 -17.07
CA ARG A 136 -19.62 -9.66 -16.57
C ARG A 136 -20.34 -10.19 -15.33
N THR A 137 -20.02 -11.42 -14.92
CA THR A 137 -20.63 -12.06 -13.75
C THR A 137 -19.61 -12.26 -12.66
N ILE A 138 -20.01 -12.01 -11.41
CA ILE A 138 -19.18 -12.31 -10.24
C ILE A 138 -19.24 -13.80 -9.94
N ILE A 139 -18.07 -14.43 -9.87
CA ILE A 139 -17.94 -15.80 -9.39
C ILE A 139 -17.92 -15.78 -7.86
N GLN A 140 -16.98 -15.02 -7.28
CA GLN A 140 -16.81 -14.97 -5.82
C GLN A 140 -16.02 -13.74 -5.36
N VAL A 141 -16.07 -13.49 -4.05
CA VAL A 141 -15.17 -12.55 -3.38
C VAL A 141 -13.74 -13.12 -3.42
N GLY A 142 -12.79 -12.26 -3.75
CA GLY A 142 -11.38 -12.61 -3.83
C GLY A 142 -10.71 -12.68 -2.45
N PRO A 143 -9.46 -13.17 -2.38
CA PRO A 143 -8.75 -13.38 -1.11
C PRO A 143 -8.23 -12.10 -0.44
N GLN A 144 -8.32 -10.95 -1.11
CA GLN A 144 -7.96 -9.65 -0.54
C GLN A 144 -9.22 -8.80 -0.30
N PRO A 145 -9.19 -7.86 0.66
CA PRO A 145 -10.28 -6.90 0.84
C PRO A 145 -10.61 -6.19 -0.46
N ARG A 146 -11.91 -6.05 -0.75
CA ARG A 146 -12.42 -5.39 -1.96
C ARG A 146 -11.91 -6.03 -3.26
N SER A 147 -11.50 -7.29 -3.26
CA SER A 147 -11.13 -8.06 -4.46
C SER A 147 -12.27 -8.98 -4.85
N TYR A 148 -12.48 -9.17 -6.15
CA TYR A 148 -13.51 -10.05 -6.70
C TYR A 148 -12.94 -10.84 -7.87
N ILE A 149 -13.45 -12.06 -8.05
CA ILE A 149 -13.15 -12.92 -9.19
C ILE A 149 -14.36 -12.86 -10.12
N ILE A 150 -14.13 -12.45 -11.36
CA ILE A 150 -15.17 -12.23 -12.37
C ILE A 150 -14.93 -13.11 -13.59
N LYS A 151 -16.03 -13.55 -14.21
CA LYS A 151 -16.03 -14.36 -15.42
C LYS A 151 -16.35 -13.51 -16.66
N GLY A 152 -15.50 -13.65 -17.67
CA GLY A 152 -15.65 -13.20 -19.06
C GLY A 152 -16.78 -13.90 -19.80
N GLU A 153 -17.38 -13.23 -20.79
CA GLU A 153 -18.23 -13.91 -21.80
C GLU A 153 -17.41 -14.90 -22.62
N ASP A 154 -16.14 -14.59 -22.85
CA ASP A 154 -15.10 -15.41 -23.46
C ASP A 154 -14.62 -16.57 -22.53
N GLY A 155 -15.24 -16.73 -21.36
CA GLY A 155 -14.88 -17.75 -20.37
C GLY A 155 -13.65 -17.42 -19.52
N GLY A 156 -12.90 -16.37 -19.85
CA GLY A 156 -11.73 -15.93 -19.10
C GLY A 156 -12.05 -15.48 -17.67
N VAL A 157 -11.26 -15.91 -16.69
CA VAL A 157 -11.45 -15.56 -15.27
C VAL A 157 -10.40 -14.55 -14.84
N VAL A 158 -10.81 -13.42 -14.27
CA VAL A 158 -9.88 -12.38 -13.80
C VAL A 158 -10.18 -11.91 -12.38
N ARG A 159 -9.12 -11.60 -11.62
CA ARG A 159 -9.22 -11.02 -10.26
C ARG A 159 -9.05 -9.51 -10.29
N ARG A 160 -9.99 -8.76 -9.72
CA ARG A 160 -10.00 -7.29 -9.80
C ARG A 160 -10.52 -6.64 -8.52
N SER A 161 -10.02 -5.44 -8.25
CA SER A 161 -10.54 -4.60 -7.16
C SER A 161 -11.96 -4.11 -7.46
N ARG A 162 -12.79 -3.94 -6.43
CA ARG A 162 -14.11 -3.29 -6.42
C ARG A 162 -14.10 -1.94 -7.14
N PHE A 163 -12.95 -1.28 -7.19
CA PHE A 163 -12.77 -0.03 -7.92
C PHE A 163 -13.03 -0.17 -9.44
N HIS A 164 -12.74 -1.33 -10.02
CA HIS A 164 -12.92 -1.62 -11.45
C HIS A 164 -14.27 -2.24 -11.80
N ILE A 165 -15.16 -2.36 -10.80
CA ILE A 165 -16.43 -3.06 -10.92
C ILE A 165 -17.53 -2.08 -10.49
N ARG A 166 -18.60 -2.00 -11.28
CA ARG A 166 -19.83 -1.28 -10.94
C ARG A 166 -20.98 -2.27 -10.87
N GLN A 167 -21.87 -2.07 -9.91
CA GLN A 167 -23.08 -2.86 -9.83
C GLN A 167 -23.95 -2.54 -11.05
N ASP A 168 -24.57 -3.57 -11.62
CA ASP A 168 -25.60 -3.36 -12.62
C ASP A 168 -26.89 -2.95 -11.89
N TYR A 169 -27.36 -1.72 -12.13
CA TYR A 169 -28.52 -1.17 -11.41
C TYR A 169 -29.86 -1.60 -12.03
N ALA A 170 -29.84 -2.31 -13.17
CA ALA A 170 -31.05 -2.85 -13.80
C ALA A 170 -31.84 -3.82 -12.89
N GLU A 171 -31.22 -4.37 -11.83
CA GLU A 171 -31.89 -5.23 -10.84
C GLU A 171 -32.53 -4.46 -9.68
N ARG A 172 -32.38 -3.13 -9.58
CA ARG A 172 -33.01 -2.33 -8.49
C ARG A 172 -34.47 -1.94 -8.75
N ASP A 173 -34.93 -1.98 -10.00
CA ASP A 173 -36.27 -1.49 -10.39
C ASP A 173 -37.36 -2.59 -10.46
N ASN A 174 -37.16 -3.73 -9.81
CA ASN A 174 -38.22 -4.74 -9.68
C ASN A 174 -38.57 -4.97 -8.20
N PRO A 175 -39.36 -4.07 -7.58
CA PRO A 175 -40.00 -4.39 -6.30
C PRO A 175 -41.00 -5.53 -6.55
N ARG A 176 -40.82 -6.65 -5.84
CA ARG A 176 -41.89 -7.63 -5.63
C ARG A 176 -42.91 -7.09 -4.64
#